data_AF-A0A3A9JF07-F1
#
_entry.id   AF-A0A3A9JF07-F1
#
_cell.length_a   1.000
_cell.length_b   1.000
_cell.length_c   1.000
_cell.angle_alpha   90.00
_cell.angle_beta   90.00
_cell.angle_gamma   90.00
#
_symmetry.space_group_name_H-M   'P 1'
#
loop_
_entity.id
_entity.type
_entity.pdbx_description
1 polymer ?
#
loop_
_entity_poly.entity_id
_entity_poly.type
_entity_poly.pdbx_seq_one_letter_code
_entity_poly.pdbx_strand_id
1 'polypeptide(L)'
;MRPLFRLATGLTLSLLAACATEPAGPDPAMLALVARLPQTLGGFELQESIPSPAGTQPNHTWRARYVHPASGSTAQVLIGAPLVPPLPDGPDSPTVRDTTNLLALAAQAGAGGGGLTRVPDFGVGAPGRARELRCSDLRLQAPGGTAPVARIMSCTTGVEGGLVSVGLFARHPADQADVARLFLVSFALQVTRVLRGTEAPPPAAPDEAPDGARLFRL
;
A
#
# COMPACT_ATOMS: atom_id res chain seq x y z
N MET A 1 -70.44 -1.51 -3.04
CA MET A 1 -69.40 -2.14 -2.18
C MET A 1 -68.09 -2.22 -2.96
N ARG A 2 -66.97 -1.84 -2.31
CA ARG A 2 -65.55 -1.98 -2.74
C ARG A 2 -65.01 -0.92 -3.73
N PRO A 3 -64.32 0.12 -3.22
CA PRO A 3 -62.93 0.34 -3.67
C PRO A 3 -62.03 1.01 -2.60
N LEU A 4 -61.89 0.44 -1.40
CA LEU A 4 -61.00 1.00 -0.35
C LEU A 4 -59.79 0.13 0.03
N PHE A 5 -59.66 -1.08 -0.54
CA PHE A 5 -58.67 -2.07 -0.09
C PHE A 5 -57.35 -2.10 -0.89
N ARG A 6 -57.14 -1.24 -1.90
CA ARG A 6 -55.94 -1.29 -2.76
C ARG A 6 -54.88 -0.22 -2.48
N LEU A 7 -55.15 0.75 -1.62
CA LEU A 7 -54.20 1.85 -1.33
C LEU A 7 -53.30 1.59 -0.11
N ALA A 8 -53.63 0.62 0.75
CA ALA A 8 -52.87 0.37 1.98
C ALA A 8 -51.62 -0.51 1.77
N THR A 9 -51.57 -1.34 0.72
CA THR A 9 -50.48 -2.30 0.50
C THR A 9 -49.28 -1.71 -0.22
N GLY A 10 -49.42 -0.55 -0.87
CA GLY A 10 -48.31 0.13 -1.54
C GLY A 10 -47.45 0.97 -0.61
N LEU A 11 -48.04 1.51 0.48
CA LEU A 11 -47.33 2.41 1.38
C LEU A 11 -46.40 1.68 2.37
N THR A 12 -46.70 0.42 2.68
CA THR A 12 -45.90 -0.40 3.61
C THR A 12 -44.62 -0.97 2.98
N LEU A 13 -44.57 -1.15 1.65
CA LEU A 13 -43.35 -1.59 0.97
C LEU A 13 -42.31 -0.46 0.79
N SER A 14 -42.74 0.80 0.75
CA SER A 14 -41.83 1.95 0.62
C SER A 14 -41.14 2.33 1.94
N LEU A 15 -41.65 1.86 3.08
CA LEU A 15 -41.09 2.15 4.41
C LEU A 15 -39.97 1.19 4.84
N LEU A 16 -39.82 0.04 4.18
CA LEU A 16 -38.77 -0.95 4.48
C LEU A 16 -37.46 -0.72 3.70
N ALA A 17 -37.45 0.17 2.71
CA ALA A 17 -36.24 0.52 1.96
C ALA A 17 -35.41 1.65 2.60
N ALA A 18 -35.88 2.22 3.72
CA ALA A 18 -35.25 3.37 4.38
C ALA A 18 -34.35 2.97 5.58
N CYS A 19 -33.95 1.70 5.73
CA CYS A 19 -32.71 1.38 6.42
C CYS A 19 -31.53 1.55 5.45
N ALA A 20 -31.42 2.75 4.85
CA ALA A 20 -30.18 3.19 4.27
C ALA A 20 -29.24 3.41 5.47
N THR A 21 -28.45 2.38 5.78
CA THR A 21 -27.29 2.55 6.63
C THR A 21 -26.47 3.63 5.94
N GLU A 22 -26.41 4.82 6.55
CA GLU A 22 -25.48 5.84 6.10
C GLU A 22 -24.12 5.16 5.99
N PRO A 23 -23.40 5.31 4.87
CA PRO A 23 -22.05 4.77 4.78
C PRO A 23 -21.28 5.38 5.94
N ALA A 24 -20.91 4.53 6.91
CA ALA A 24 -20.16 4.96 8.06
C ALA A 24 -18.96 5.76 7.54
N GLY A 25 -18.88 7.02 7.97
CA GLY A 25 -17.80 7.90 7.55
C GLY A 25 -16.44 7.24 7.83
N PRO A 26 -15.38 7.68 7.13
CA PRO A 26 -14.04 7.13 7.35
C PRO A 26 -13.66 7.20 8.84
N ASP A 27 -13.15 6.08 9.37
CA ASP A 27 -12.72 5.97 10.77
C ASP A 27 -11.75 7.11 11.13
N PRO A 28 -12.03 7.91 12.18
CA PRO A 28 -11.17 9.01 12.59
C PRO A 28 -9.74 8.58 12.92
N ALA A 29 -9.52 7.37 13.45
CA ALA A 29 -8.19 6.84 13.72
C ALA A 29 -7.40 6.62 12.41
N MET A 30 -8.08 6.12 11.38
CA MET A 30 -7.49 5.98 10.05
C MET A 30 -7.17 7.34 9.43
N LEU A 31 -8.06 8.33 9.53
CA LEU A 31 -7.79 9.68 9.02
C LEU A 31 -6.55 10.30 9.69
N ALA A 32 -6.38 10.06 11.00
CA ALA A 32 -5.21 10.51 11.74
C ALA A 32 -3.92 9.84 11.26
N LEU A 33 -3.96 8.56 10.87
CA LEU A 33 -2.81 7.87 10.26
C LEU A 33 -2.50 8.44 8.86
N VAL A 34 -3.52 8.59 8.01
CA VAL A 34 -3.37 9.14 6.66
C VAL A 34 -2.75 10.53 6.69
N ALA A 35 -3.17 11.38 7.63
CA ALA A 35 -2.67 12.75 7.76
C ALA A 35 -1.17 12.84 8.10
N ARG A 36 -0.54 11.74 8.54
CA ARG A 36 0.91 11.69 8.80
C ARG A 36 1.73 11.51 7.52
N LEU A 37 1.12 11.07 6.42
CA LEU A 37 1.83 10.87 5.16
C LEU A 37 2.28 12.21 4.56
N PRO A 38 3.59 12.42 4.34
CA PRO A 38 4.11 13.68 3.85
C PRO A 38 3.97 13.78 2.33
N GLN A 39 4.06 15.00 1.80
CA GLN A 39 4.09 15.26 0.36
C GLN A 39 5.32 14.62 -0.31
N THR A 40 6.44 14.55 0.40
CA THR A 40 7.67 13.93 -0.08
C THR A 40 8.20 12.92 0.94
N LEU A 41 8.63 11.76 0.45
CA LEU A 41 9.19 10.70 1.29
C LEU A 41 10.23 9.89 0.54
N GLY A 42 11.48 9.87 1.03
CA GLY A 42 12.55 9.11 0.41
C GLY A 42 12.79 9.44 -1.08
N GLY A 43 12.58 10.70 -1.47
CA GLY A 43 12.67 11.16 -2.87
C GLY A 43 11.45 10.84 -3.73
N PHE A 44 10.43 10.18 -3.20
CA PHE A 44 9.15 10.03 -3.89
C PHE A 44 8.23 11.21 -3.56
N GLU A 45 7.43 11.60 -4.55
CA GLU A 45 6.44 12.67 -4.47
C GLU A 45 5.03 12.09 -4.47
N LEU A 46 4.19 12.56 -3.53
CA LEU A 46 2.78 12.21 -3.45
C LEU A 46 2.03 12.78 -4.65
N GLN A 47 1.38 11.91 -5.43
CA GLN A 47 0.59 12.28 -6.59
C GLN A 47 -0.91 12.26 -6.31
N GLU A 48 -1.34 11.36 -5.42
CA GLU A 48 -2.75 11.15 -5.11
C GLU A 48 -2.88 10.63 -3.68
N SER A 49 -3.86 11.11 -2.93
CA SER A 49 -4.25 10.55 -1.63
C SER A 49 -5.77 10.60 -1.51
N ILE A 50 -6.42 9.44 -1.64
CA ILE A 50 -7.87 9.33 -1.74
C ILE A 50 -8.40 8.11 -0.99
N PRO A 51 -9.71 8.09 -0.65
CA PRO A 51 -10.38 6.86 -0.26
C PRO A 51 -10.19 5.78 -1.34
N SER A 52 -9.90 4.55 -0.90
CA SER A 52 -9.78 3.43 -1.82
C SER A 52 -11.17 3.08 -2.37
N PRO A 53 -11.35 2.86 -3.69
CA PRO A 53 -12.63 2.45 -4.23
C PRO A 53 -13.07 1.12 -3.61
N ALA A 54 -14.33 1.04 -3.19
CA ALA A 54 -14.90 -0.17 -2.60
C ALA A 54 -14.64 -1.38 -3.51
N GLY A 55 -14.12 -2.46 -2.94
CA GLY A 55 -13.86 -3.73 -3.65
C GLY A 55 -12.54 -3.82 -4.42
N THR A 56 -11.69 -2.79 -4.42
CA THR A 56 -10.37 -2.88 -5.09
C THR A 56 -9.32 -3.67 -4.31
N GLN A 57 -9.33 -3.57 -2.98
CA GLN A 57 -8.56 -4.44 -2.10
C GLN A 57 -9.34 -4.69 -0.81
N PRO A 58 -9.47 -5.95 -0.35
CA PRO A 58 -10.20 -6.22 0.87
C PRO A 58 -9.50 -5.52 2.04
N ASN A 59 -10.27 -4.74 2.80
CA ASN A 59 -9.89 -4.10 4.07
C ASN A 59 -9.06 -2.82 3.98
N HIS A 60 -8.61 -2.40 2.80
CA HIS A 60 -7.99 -1.09 2.61
C HIS A 60 -9.02 -0.06 2.18
N THR A 61 -9.16 0.96 3.00
CA THR A 61 -10.15 2.04 2.86
C THR A 61 -9.51 3.34 2.39
N TRP A 62 -8.17 3.44 2.43
CA TRP A 62 -7.42 4.58 1.93
C TRP A 62 -6.23 4.17 1.07
N ARG A 63 -5.89 5.02 0.09
CA ARG A 63 -4.79 4.84 -0.84
C ARG A 63 -4.04 6.14 -1.08
N ALA A 64 -2.72 6.12 -0.91
CA ALA A 64 -1.82 7.18 -1.31
C ALA A 64 -0.83 6.66 -2.38
N ARG A 65 -0.70 7.37 -3.49
CA ARG A 65 0.21 7.02 -4.58
C ARG A 65 1.37 8.01 -4.62
N TYR A 66 2.57 7.45 -4.68
CA TYR A 66 3.85 8.13 -4.73
C TYR A 66 4.59 7.77 -6.02
N VAL A 67 5.35 8.73 -6.57
CA VAL A 67 6.20 8.53 -7.77
C VAL A 67 7.59 9.12 -7.52
N HIS A 68 8.63 8.37 -7.84
CA HIS A 68 10.00 8.88 -7.79
C HIS A 68 10.39 9.48 -9.14
N PRO A 69 10.56 10.81 -9.25
CA PRO A 69 10.68 11.50 -10.54
C PRO A 69 11.91 11.04 -11.35
N ALA A 70 13.02 10.77 -10.67
CA ALA A 70 14.27 10.43 -11.35
C ALA A 70 14.32 8.99 -11.89
N SER A 71 13.51 8.07 -11.36
CA SER A 71 13.55 6.64 -11.75
C SER A 71 12.24 6.14 -12.35
N GLY A 72 11.17 6.92 -12.27
CA GLY A 72 9.82 6.49 -12.63
C GLY A 72 9.26 5.37 -11.74
N SER A 73 9.94 5.04 -10.63
CA SER A 73 9.45 4.04 -9.67
C SER A 73 8.18 4.55 -9.02
N THR A 74 7.25 3.64 -8.72
CA THR A 74 5.98 3.99 -8.10
C THR A 74 5.80 3.25 -6.78
N ALA A 75 5.10 3.90 -5.87
CA ALA A 75 4.71 3.32 -4.60
C ALA A 75 3.24 3.61 -4.32
N GLN A 76 2.56 2.66 -3.70
CA GLN A 76 1.17 2.77 -3.30
C GLN A 76 1.06 2.35 -1.84
N VAL A 77 0.77 3.32 -0.98
CA VAL A 77 0.52 3.10 0.44
C VAL A 77 -0.97 2.88 0.61
N LEU A 78 -1.33 1.80 1.28
CA LEU A 78 -2.69 1.34 1.51
C LEU A 78 -2.89 1.23 3.01
N ILE A 79 -3.93 1.90 3.50
CA ILE A 79 -4.25 1.94 4.93
C ILE A 79 -5.68 1.42 5.10
N GLY A 80 -5.85 0.54 6.08
CA GLY A 80 -7.07 -0.21 6.27
C GLY A 80 -7.32 -0.64 7.71
N ALA A 81 -8.55 -1.02 8.00
CA ALA A 81 -8.89 -1.68 9.25
C ALA A 81 -8.56 -3.19 9.15
N PRO A 82 -8.10 -3.85 10.22
CA PRO A 82 -8.01 -5.30 10.23
C PRO A 82 -9.38 -5.97 10.08
N LEU A 83 -9.40 -7.15 9.45
CA LEU A 83 -10.56 -8.05 9.48
C LEU A 83 -10.91 -8.50 10.90
N VAL A 84 -9.89 -8.71 11.73
CA VAL A 84 -10.03 -9.19 13.11
C VAL A 84 -9.18 -8.30 14.02
N PRO A 85 -9.81 -7.37 14.77
CA PRO A 85 -9.11 -6.55 15.75
C PRO A 85 -8.92 -7.29 17.09
N PRO A 86 -7.84 -7.01 17.84
CA PRO A 86 -6.70 -6.19 17.45
C PRO A 86 -5.72 -6.98 16.56
N LEU A 87 -5.10 -6.30 15.58
CA LEU A 87 -3.95 -6.84 14.88
C LEU A 87 -2.80 -7.02 15.89
N PRO A 88 -2.16 -8.18 16.01
CA PRO A 88 -0.88 -8.26 16.70
C PRO A 88 0.11 -7.39 15.91
N ASP A 89 0.74 -6.43 16.59
CA ASP A 89 1.60 -5.38 15.99
C ASP A 89 2.86 -5.91 15.27
N GLY A 90 3.04 -7.23 15.23
CA GLY A 90 4.20 -7.87 14.65
C GLY A 90 4.05 -8.15 13.15
N PRO A 91 5.09 -7.94 12.33
CA PRO A 91 5.09 -8.30 10.92
C PRO A 91 5.05 -9.82 10.66
N ASP A 92 5.18 -10.61 11.72
CA ASP A 92 5.08 -12.07 11.68
C ASP A 92 3.71 -12.60 12.12
N SER A 93 2.73 -11.72 12.40
CA SER A 93 1.36 -12.14 12.69
C SER A 93 0.72 -12.84 11.48
N PRO A 94 -0.22 -13.79 11.69
CA PRO A 94 -0.91 -14.47 10.60
C PRO A 94 -1.57 -13.50 9.63
N THR A 95 -2.28 -12.49 10.14
CA THR A 95 -2.97 -11.47 9.34
C THR A 95 -2.00 -10.68 8.44
N VAL A 96 -0.82 -10.30 8.95
CA VAL A 96 0.19 -9.61 8.12
C VAL A 96 0.73 -10.54 7.04
N ARG A 97 1.05 -11.79 7.39
CA ARG A 97 1.56 -12.79 6.43
C ARG A 97 0.56 -13.07 5.32
N ASP A 98 -0.70 -13.29 5.67
CA ASP A 98 -1.78 -13.58 4.72
C ASP A 98 -2.02 -12.38 3.80
N THR A 99 -2.02 -11.17 4.35
CA THR A 99 -2.14 -9.94 3.55
C THR A 99 -0.96 -9.78 2.59
N THR A 100 0.28 -9.94 3.05
CA THR A 100 1.47 -9.85 2.19
C THR A 100 1.44 -10.90 1.07
N ASN A 101 0.95 -12.10 1.37
CA ASN A 101 0.76 -13.16 0.40
C ASN A 101 -0.32 -12.81 -0.63
N LEU A 102 -1.47 -12.31 -0.20
CA LEU A 102 -2.55 -11.90 -1.09
C LEU A 102 -2.11 -10.77 -2.03
N LEU A 103 -1.36 -9.79 -1.53
CA LEU A 103 -0.80 -8.72 -2.36
C LEU A 103 0.21 -9.26 -3.39
N ALA A 104 1.06 -10.20 -2.99
CA ALA A 104 1.97 -10.87 -3.93
C ALA A 104 1.21 -11.62 -5.02
N LEU A 105 0.14 -12.35 -4.65
CA LEU A 105 -0.69 -13.07 -5.61
C LEU A 105 -1.42 -12.11 -6.57
N ALA A 106 -1.95 -10.99 -6.06
CA ALA A 106 -2.59 -9.97 -6.88
C ALA A 106 -1.59 -9.32 -7.86
N ALA A 107 -0.38 -9.02 -7.39
CA ALA A 107 0.70 -8.50 -8.23
C ALA A 107 1.11 -9.50 -9.32
N GLN A 108 1.22 -10.79 -8.97
CA GLN A 108 1.51 -11.86 -9.93
C GLN A 108 0.40 -12.02 -10.97
N ALA A 109 -0.87 -11.96 -10.56
CA ALA A 109 -2.00 -12.01 -11.48
C ALA A 109 -2.01 -10.82 -12.46
N GLY A 110 -1.73 -9.61 -11.97
CA GLY A 110 -1.63 -8.40 -12.79
C GLY A 110 -0.44 -8.39 -13.76
N ALA A 111 0.62 -9.15 -13.47
CA ALA A 111 1.84 -9.24 -14.28
C ALA A 111 1.69 -10.08 -15.57
N GLY A 112 0.61 -10.85 -15.74
CA GLY A 112 0.25 -11.44 -17.04
C GLY A 112 1.14 -12.58 -17.56
N GLY A 113 1.54 -13.54 -16.70
CA GLY A 113 2.11 -14.83 -17.14
C GLY A 113 3.55 -14.80 -17.69
N GLY A 114 4.23 -13.66 -17.71
CA GLY A 114 5.65 -13.55 -18.05
C GLY A 114 6.57 -14.30 -17.05
N GLY A 115 7.87 -14.37 -17.36
CA GLY A 115 8.91 -15.04 -16.56
C GLY A 115 9.08 -14.43 -15.16
N LEU A 116 8.14 -14.75 -14.28
CA LEU A 116 8.01 -14.21 -12.94
C LEU A 116 8.74 -15.12 -11.95
N THR A 117 9.67 -14.54 -11.21
CA THR A 117 10.37 -15.22 -10.12
C THR A 117 9.93 -14.61 -8.79
N ARG A 118 9.35 -15.43 -7.92
CA ARG A 118 9.07 -15.04 -6.53
C ARG A 118 10.27 -15.36 -5.65
N VAL A 119 10.74 -14.36 -4.93
CA VAL A 119 11.76 -14.51 -3.89
C VAL A 119 11.06 -14.90 -2.58
N PRO A 120 11.68 -15.70 -1.70
CA PRO A 120 11.13 -15.98 -0.38
C PRO A 120 10.82 -14.68 0.38
N ASP A 121 9.64 -14.63 0.99
CA ASP A 121 9.22 -13.50 1.81
C ASP A 121 10.21 -13.28 2.96
N PHE A 122 10.46 -12.02 3.30
CA PHE A 122 11.45 -11.65 4.31
C PHE A 122 10.91 -10.57 5.23
N GLY A 123 11.43 -10.55 6.46
CA GLY A 123 11.18 -9.47 7.40
C GLY A 123 12.27 -8.41 7.31
N VAL A 124 11.91 -7.16 7.58
CA VAL A 124 12.80 -6.01 7.58
C VAL A 124 12.65 -5.27 8.90
N GLY A 125 13.76 -4.82 9.46
CA GLY A 125 13.79 -3.92 10.62
C GLY A 125 15.23 -3.48 10.89
N ALA A 126 15.40 -2.58 11.84
CA ALA A 126 16.74 -2.21 12.31
C ALA A 126 17.50 -3.42 12.90
N PRO A 127 18.83 -3.50 12.72
CA PRO A 127 19.65 -4.54 13.35
C PRO A 127 19.46 -4.57 14.86
N GLY A 128 19.35 -5.78 15.43
CA GLY A 128 19.16 -5.97 16.88
C GLY A 128 17.77 -5.59 17.41
N ARG A 129 16.82 -5.22 16.54
CA ARG A 129 15.43 -4.94 16.92
C ARG A 129 14.47 -5.98 16.34
N ALA A 130 13.27 -6.02 16.91
CA ALA A 130 12.16 -6.75 16.29
C ALA A 130 11.94 -6.23 14.85
N ARG A 131 11.56 -7.14 13.96
CA ARG A 131 11.22 -6.81 12.57
C ARG A 131 10.07 -5.80 12.58
N GLU A 132 10.13 -4.81 11.71
CA GLU A 132 9.16 -3.73 11.58
C GLU A 132 8.09 -4.04 10.53
N LEU A 133 8.45 -4.77 9.46
CA LEU A 133 7.58 -5.07 8.32
C LEU A 133 7.96 -6.40 7.65
N ARG A 134 7.00 -7.00 6.97
CA ARG A 134 7.20 -8.22 6.16
C ARG A 134 6.95 -7.91 4.70
N CYS A 135 7.85 -8.34 3.84
CA CYS A 135 7.80 -8.08 2.40
C CYS A 135 7.79 -9.35 1.57
N SER A 136 7.06 -9.30 0.46
CA SER A 136 7.19 -10.19 -0.69
C SER A 136 7.89 -9.46 -1.84
N ASP A 137 8.62 -10.20 -2.67
CA ASP A 137 9.41 -9.67 -3.79
C ASP A 137 9.24 -10.55 -5.02
N LEU A 138 8.74 -9.94 -6.10
CA LEU A 138 8.49 -10.56 -7.39
C LEU A 138 9.37 -9.86 -8.43
N ARG A 139 10.02 -10.65 -9.28
CA ARG A 139 10.88 -10.16 -10.35
C ARG A 139 10.31 -10.65 -11.67
N LEU A 140 10.01 -9.71 -12.57
CA LEU A 140 9.62 -9.99 -13.93
C LEU A 140 10.86 -9.81 -14.80
N GLN A 141 11.36 -10.92 -15.31
CA GLN A 141 12.45 -10.89 -16.27
C GLN A 141 11.88 -10.77 -17.68
N ALA A 142 12.48 -9.88 -18.47
CA ALA A 142 12.19 -9.82 -19.88
C ALA A 142 12.68 -11.09 -20.58
N PRO A 143 11.98 -11.57 -21.63
CA PRO A 143 12.46 -12.65 -22.46
C PRO A 143 13.86 -12.33 -23.01
N GLY A 144 14.83 -13.24 -22.83
CA GLY A 144 16.20 -13.06 -23.35
C GLY A 144 17.25 -12.50 -22.38
N GLY A 145 16.90 -12.22 -21.11
CA GLY A 145 17.88 -12.08 -20.00
C GLY A 145 18.75 -10.81 -19.96
N THR A 146 18.70 -9.95 -20.97
CA THR A 146 19.52 -8.72 -21.07
C THR A 146 18.74 -7.43 -20.81
N ALA A 147 17.41 -7.49 -20.71
CA ALA A 147 16.55 -6.32 -20.54
C ALA A 147 16.31 -5.95 -19.07
N PRO A 148 15.87 -4.71 -18.78
CA PRO A 148 15.60 -4.27 -17.42
C PRO A 148 14.60 -5.20 -16.72
N VAL A 149 14.93 -5.57 -15.49
CA VAL A 149 14.08 -6.36 -14.62
C VAL A 149 13.05 -5.43 -13.99
N ALA A 150 11.77 -5.76 -14.12
CA ALA A 150 10.74 -5.10 -13.34
C ALA A 150 10.59 -5.83 -12.01
N ARG A 151 10.57 -5.08 -10.92
CA ARG A 151 10.46 -5.58 -9.56
C ARG A 151 9.16 -5.08 -8.96
N ILE A 152 8.36 -6.01 -8.45
CA ILE A 152 7.15 -5.71 -7.70
C ILE A 152 7.38 -6.18 -6.27
N MET A 153 7.27 -5.27 -5.31
CA MET A 153 7.45 -5.57 -3.89
C MET A 153 6.19 -5.17 -3.13
N SER A 154 5.78 -5.96 -2.16
CA SER A 154 4.66 -5.61 -1.29
C SER A 154 5.07 -5.83 0.15
N CYS A 155 5.03 -4.78 0.96
CA CYS A 155 5.41 -4.83 2.37
C CYS A 155 4.21 -4.51 3.26
N THR A 156 4.01 -5.26 4.34
CA THR A 156 2.84 -5.11 5.23
C THR A 156 3.26 -5.11 6.70
N THR A 157 2.51 -4.36 7.52
CA THR A 157 2.64 -4.33 8.98
C THR A 157 1.34 -3.85 9.64
N GLY A 158 1.22 -4.05 10.95
CA GLY A 158 0.30 -3.30 11.81
C GLY A 158 0.90 -1.96 12.26
N VAL A 159 0.06 -0.92 12.37
CA VAL A 159 0.37 0.39 12.97
C VAL A 159 -0.87 0.91 13.69
N GLU A 160 -0.79 1.12 15.01
CA GLU A 160 -1.87 1.71 15.83
C GLU A 160 -3.24 1.03 15.62
N GLY A 161 -3.25 -0.30 15.55
CA GLY A 161 -4.47 -1.08 15.29
C GLY A 161 -4.95 -1.09 13.83
N GLY A 162 -4.31 -0.33 12.94
CA GLY A 162 -4.53 -0.35 11.49
C GLY A 162 -3.60 -1.32 10.76
N LEU A 163 -4.02 -1.74 9.57
CA LEU A 163 -3.23 -2.51 8.62
C LEU A 163 -2.63 -1.57 7.57
N VAL A 164 -1.31 -1.56 7.47
CA VAL A 164 -0.58 -0.76 6.48
C VAL A 164 0.07 -1.68 5.48
N SER A 165 -0.12 -1.42 4.19
CA SER A 165 0.55 -2.14 3.10
C SER A 165 1.16 -1.15 2.12
N VAL A 166 2.36 -1.44 1.63
CA VAL A 166 3.10 -0.64 0.66
C VAL A 166 3.39 -1.50 -0.55
N GLY A 167 2.67 -1.26 -1.64
CA GLY A 167 2.94 -1.84 -2.95
C GLY A 167 3.96 -0.98 -3.69
N LEU A 168 4.96 -1.61 -4.29
CA LEU A 168 6.12 -0.93 -4.87
C LEU A 168 6.43 -1.52 -6.24
N PHE A 169 6.77 -0.65 -7.18
CA PHE A 169 7.18 -1.02 -8.51
C PHE A 169 8.41 -0.23 -8.94
N ALA A 170 9.43 -0.92 -9.45
CA ALA A 170 10.60 -0.30 -10.06
C ALA A 170 11.07 -1.12 -11.26
N ARG A 171 11.72 -0.45 -12.22
CA ARG A 171 12.52 -1.10 -13.26
C ARG A 171 13.99 -0.83 -12.98
N HIS A 172 14.83 -1.82 -13.15
CA HIS A 172 16.26 -1.68 -12.91
C HIS A 172 17.08 -2.59 -13.83
N PRO A 173 18.35 -2.26 -14.10
CA PRO A 173 19.32 -3.18 -14.72
C PRO A 173 19.45 -4.48 -13.91
N ALA A 174 19.71 -5.60 -14.58
CA ALA A 174 19.76 -6.92 -13.92
C ALA A 174 20.85 -7.01 -12.83
N ASP A 175 21.98 -6.33 -13.04
CA ASP A 175 23.12 -6.23 -12.12
C ASP A 175 22.86 -5.31 -10.91
N GLN A 176 21.78 -4.52 -10.92
CA GLN A 176 21.40 -3.61 -9.84
C GLN A 176 20.27 -4.15 -8.95
N ALA A 177 20.05 -5.47 -8.95
CA ALA A 177 18.93 -6.09 -8.24
C ALA A 177 18.91 -5.77 -6.73
N ASP A 178 20.07 -5.76 -6.07
CA ASP A 178 20.14 -5.48 -4.63
C ASP A 178 19.99 -4.00 -4.32
N VAL A 179 20.52 -3.11 -5.16
CA VAL A 179 20.32 -1.65 -5.02
C VAL A 179 18.84 -1.31 -5.13
N ALA A 180 18.15 -1.84 -6.14
CA ALA A 180 16.72 -1.65 -6.30
C ALA A 180 15.93 -2.22 -5.11
N ARG A 181 16.33 -3.38 -4.57
CA ARG A 181 15.72 -3.95 -3.37
C ARG A 181 15.85 -3.00 -2.18
N LEU A 182 17.07 -2.52 -1.91
CA LEU A 182 17.34 -1.63 -0.77
C LEU A 182 16.61 -0.31 -0.90
N PHE A 183 16.55 0.27 -2.10
CA PHE A 183 15.81 1.49 -2.39
C PHE A 183 14.31 1.32 -2.06
N LEU A 184 13.68 0.25 -2.57
CA LEU A 184 12.26 -0.02 -2.32
C LEU A 184 11.96 -0.33 -0.84
N VAL A 185 12.79 -1.15 -0.20
CA VAL A 185 12.66 -1.49 1.23
C VAL A 185 12.81 -0.25 2.12
N SER A 186 13.74 0.65 1.76
CA SER A 186 13.96 1.89 2.53
C SER A 186 12.73 2.80 2.52
N PHE A 187 12.07 2.93 1.36
CA PHE A 187 10.81 3.66 1.28
C PHE A 187 9.72 3.04 2.18
N ALA A 188 9.52 1.71 2.11
CA ALA A 188 8.51 1.03 2.95
C ALA A 188 8.77 1.19 4.47
N LEU A 189 10.05 1.15 4.88
CA LEU A 189 10.45 1.43 6.27
C LEU A 189 10.11 2.86 6.67
N GLN A 190 10.45 3.84 5.84
CA GLN A 190 10.14 5.25 6.12
C GLN A 190 8.64 5.49 6.23
N VAL A 191 7.82 4.92 5.33
CA VAL A 191 6.34 4.98 5.43
C VAL A 191 5.89 4.47 6.79
N THR A 192 6.38 3.29 7.19
CA THR A 192 6.00 2.68 8.47
C THR A 192 6.40 3.56 9.66
N ARG A 193 7.60 4.14 9.63
CA ARG A 193 8.14 4.96 10.73
C ARG A 193 7.42 6.30 10.86
N VAL A 194 7.10 6.94 9.73
CA VAL A 194 6.30 8.16 9.69
C VAL A 194 4.89 7.89 10.21
N LEU A 195 4.25 6.80 9.75
CA LEU A 195 2.91 6.43 10.23
C LEU A 195 2.91 6.09 11.72
N ARG A 196 4.00 5.52 12.27
CA ARG A 196 4.17 5.29 13.72
C ARG A 196 4.53 6.55 14.51
N GLY A 197 4.76 7.70 13.86
CA GLY A 197 5.23 8.92 14.51
C GLY A 197 6.65 8.84 15.06
N THR A 198 7.45 7.85 14.63
CA THR A 198 8.83 7.61 15.11
C THR A 198 9.90 8.34 14.30
N GLU A 199 9.51 8.94 13.17
CA GLU A 199 10.37 9.73 12.30
C GLU A 199 9.65 11.05 11.99
N ALA A 200 10.29 12.18 12.28
CA ALA A 200 9.75 13.47 11.88
C ALA A 200 9.82 13.56 10.35
N PRO A 201 8.76 14.01 9.65
CA PRO A 201 8.87 14.25 8.21
C PRO A 201 10.02 15.22 7.98
N PRO A 202 10.89 14.98 6.98
CA PRO A 202 11.97 15.91 6.69
C PRO A 202 11.35 17.29 6.45
N PRO A 203 11.97 18.38 6.96
CA PRO A 203 11.52 19.72 6.61
C PRO A 203 11.48 19.83 5.10
N ALA A 204 10.42 20.47 4.56
CA ALA A 204 10.36 20.78 3.13
C ALA A 204 11.66 21.49 2.75
N ALA A 205 12.48 20.84 1.94
CA ALA A 205 13.76 21.41 1.55
C ALA A 205 13.49 22.70 0.76
N PRO A 206 14.24 23.80 1.02
CA PRO A 206 14.31 24.88 0.05
C PRO A 206 14.85 24.31 -1.28
N ASP A 207 14.38 24.87 -2.40
CA ASP A 207 14.82 24.54 -3.76
C ASP A 207 16.34 24.72 -3.94
N GLU A 208 17.14 23.74 -3.50
CA GLU A 208 18.52 23.56 -3.93
C GLU A 208 18.73 22.07 -4.22
N ALA A 209 18.68 21.76 -5.51
CA ALA A 209 18.97 20.43 -6.03
C ALA A 209 20.42 20.04 -5.66
N PRO A 210 20.65 18.89 -4.97
CA PRO A 210 21.97 18.33 -4.86
C PRO A 210 22.38 17.68 -6.18
N ASP A 211 23.57 18.01 -6.64
CA ASP A 211 24.26 17.58 -7.88
C ASP A 211 24.64 16.07 -7.92
N GLY A 212 23.86 15.21 -7.23
CA GLY A 212 24.10 13.77 -7.08
C GLY A 212 23.28 12.86 -7.99
N ALA A 213 22.35 13.40 -8.79
CA ALA A 213 21.39 12.61 -9.59
C ALA A 213 21.97 12.03 -10.90
N ARG A 214 23.23 11.58 -10.90
CA ARG A 214 23.86 10.96 -12.09
C ARG A 214 23.85 9.43 -12.12
N LEU A 215 23.21 8.76 -11.17
CA LEU A 215 23.19 7.29 -11.11
C LEU A 215 22.00 6.62 -11.85
N PHE A 216 21.05 7.37 -12.41
CA PHE A 216 19.91 6.80 -13.16
C PHE A 216 19.62 7.52 -14.48
N ARG A 217 20.65 7.98 -15.20
CA ARG A 217 20.48 8.35 -16.62
C ARG A 217 20.76 7.13 -17.49
N LEU A 218 19.69 6.47 -17.93
CA LEU A 218 19.64 5.69 -19.17
C LEU A 218 18.82 6.48 -20.19
#